data_AF-A0A351GNB6-F1
#
_entry.id   AF-A0A351GNB6-F1
#
_cell.length_a   1.000
_cell.length_b   1.000
_cell.length_c   1.000
_cell.angle_alpha   90.00
_cell.angle_beta   90.00
_cell.angle_gamma   90.00
#
_symmetry.space_group_name_H-M   'P 1'
#
loop_
_entity.id
_entity.type
_entity.pdbx_description
1 polymer ?
#
loop_
_entity_poly.entity_id
_entity_poly.type
_entity_poly.pdbx_seq_one_letter_code
_entity_poly.pdbx_strand_id
1 'polypeptide(L)'
;MVRVGFIAFICAACIATGTVADRSGKIKQFQTLDRLNGGSPSVSLSREHVYIPGVPGEVPRDVEYRGPYLDLAKRAANRHRIPEALFLRLINQESRWNPKALSPKGAIGLSQLMPDTARLLNVNPRIPLQNLEGGARYLAMQYKRFRSWRLALAA
;
A
#
# COMPACT_ATOMS: atom_id res chain seq x y z
N MET A 1 43.82 -13.03 1.24
CA MET A 1 43.61 -14.02 0.15
C MET A 1 42.10 -14.18 0.03
N VAL A 2 41.35 -13.85 -1.03
CA VAL A 2 41.59 -13.49 -2.43
C VAL A 2 40.46 -12.54 -2.87
N ARG A 3 40.81 -11.50 -3.65
CA ARG A 3 39.90 -10.63 -4.44
C ARG A 3 39.45 -11.36 -5.71
N VAL A 4 38.19 -11.31 -6.12
CA VAL A 4 37.71 -11.29 -7.54
C VAL A 4 36.22 -10.88 -7.51
N GLY A 5 35.62 -10.03 -8.34
CA GLY A 5 36.06 -9.30 -9.53
C GLY A 5 34.79 -8.73 -10.20
N PHE A 6 34.86 -7.45 -10.51
CA PHE A 6 33.92 -6.64 -11.31
C PHE A 6 33.93 -7.15 -12.77
N ILE A 7 32.78 -7.37 -13.41
CA ILE A 7 32.70 -7.35 -14.89
C ILE A 7 31.39 -6.69 -15.33
N ALA A 8 31.52 -5.43 -15.75
CA ALA A 8 30.59 -4.74 -16.61
C ALA A 8 30.87 -5.15 -18.06
N PHE A 9 29.83 -5.51 -18.81
CA PHE A 9 29.92 -5.67 -20.26
C PHE A 9 29.18 -4.50 -20.92
N ILE A 10 29.97 -3.50 -21.35
CA ILE A 10 29.58 -2.51 -22.34
C ILE A 10 30.03 -3.08 -23.69
N CYS A 11 29.13 -3.16 -24.66
CA CYS A 11 29.49 -3.41 -26.06
C CYS A 11 28.85 -2.33 -26.94
N ALA A 12 29.65 -1.85 -27.88
CA ALA A 12 29.54 -0.57 -28.56
C ALA A 12 28.98 -0.66 -29.98
N ALA A 13 28.36 0.45 -30.40
CA ALA A 13 28.32 1.11 -31.71
C ALA A 13 28.01 0.32 -33.00
N CYS A 14 27.09 0.87 -33.80
CA CYS A 14 27.26 1.04 -35.25
C CYS A 14 26.44 2.27 -35.72
N ILE A 15 27.14 3.28 -36.23
CA ILE A 15 26.61 4.48 -36.89
C ILE A 15 26.52 4.17 -38.38
N ALA A 16 25.38 4.43 -39.02
CA ALA A 16 25.26 4.45 -40.48
C ALA A 16 24.45 5.68 -40.90
N THR A 17 25.14 6.65 -41.52
CA THR A 17 24.58 7.79 -42.25
C THR A 17 24.16 7.34 -43.64
N GLY A 18 22.93 7.63 -44.05
CA GLY A 18 22.42 7.43 -45.41
C GLY A 18 21.57 8.65 -45.85
N THR A 19 21.83 9.12 -47.06
CA THR A 19 21.39 10.38 -47.66
C THR A 19 19.97 10.34 -48.28
N VAL A 20 19.46 11.55 -48.52
CA VAL A 20 18.13 12.00 -49.00
C VAL A 20 17.69 11.49 -50.39
N ALA A 21 16.38 11.20 -50.56
CA ALA A 21 15.45 11.72 -51.60
C ALA A 21 14.38 10.69 -52.07
N ASP A 22 13.08 10.97 -51.88
CA ASP A 22 12.10 11.27 -52.96
C ASP A 22 10.64 11.27 -52.44
N ARG A 23 9.80 12.10 -53.07
CA ARG A 23 8.40 12.44 -52.77
C ARG A 23 7.43 11.43 -53.39
N SER A 24 6.20 11.45 -52.84
CA SER A 24 4.95 10.95 -53.44
C SER A 24 4.62 9.48 -53.21
N GLY A 25 3.72 9.23 -52.25
CA GLY A 25 3.11 7.91 -52.07
C GLY A 25 2.21 7.87 -50.84
N LYS A 26 0.92 8.17 -51.05
CA LYS A 26 -0.18 8.09 -50.09
C LYS A 26 -0.01 7.00 -49.01
N ILE A 27 -0.13 7.44 -47.76
CA ILE A 27 -0.15 6.64 -46.53
C ILE A 27 -1.18 5.52 -46.65
N LYS A 28 -0.73 4.27 -46.84
CA LYS A 28 -1.55 3.05 -46.74
C LYS A 28 -1.32 2.29 -45.42
N GLN A 29 -0.74 2.94 -44.42
CA GLN A 29 -0.44 2.30 -43.14
C GLN A 29 -1.64 2.24 -42.19
N PHE A 30 -2.69 3.04 -42.44
CA PHE A 30 -3.87 3.08 -41.56
C PHE A 30 -4.86 1.93 -41.80
N GLN A 31 -4.78 1.23 -42.94
CA GLN A 31 -5.72 0.14 -43.27
C GLN A 31 -5.42 -1.19 -42.58
N THR A 32 -4.32 -1.29 -41.82
CA THR A 32 -4.02 -2.50 -41.04
C THR A 32 -4.75 -2.53 -39.70
N LEU A 33 -5.34 -1.42 -39.25
CA LEU A 33 -6.08 -1.36 -37.98
C LEU A 33 -7.52 -1.90 -38.07
N ASP A 34 -8.08 -2.05 -39.27
CA ASP A 34 -9.46 -2.54 -39.47
C ASP A 34 -9.58 -4.07 -39.55
N ARG A 35 -8.52 -4.85 -39.29
CA ARG A 35 -8.54 -6.33 -39.39
C ARG A 35 -8.51 -7.10 -38.07
N LEU A 36 -8.76 -6.46 -36.93
CA LEU A 36 -9.01 -7.18 -35.67
C LEU A 36 -10.52 -7.34 -35.44
N ASN A 37 -11.17 -8.10 -36.32
CA ASN A 37 -12.43 -8.75 -35.98
C ASN A 37 -12.07 -10.06 -35.28
N GLY A 38 -12.02 -10.03 -33.95
CA GLY A 38 -11.67 -11.22 -33.16
C GLY A 38 -11.19 -10.87 -31.75
N GLY A 39 -12.16 -10.66 -30.85
CA GLY A 39 -11.99 -10.77 -29.40
C GLY A 39 -10.81 -10.00 -28.81
N SER A 40 -11.04 -8.75 -28.40
CA SER A 40 -10.18 -8.12 -27.40
C SER A 40 -10.01 -9.08 -26.23
N PRO A 41 -8.79 -9.53 -25.85
CA PRO A 41 -8.58 -10.05 -24.51
C PRO A 41 -8.76 -8.84 -23.59
N SER A 42 -9.99 -8.59 -23.17
CA SER A 42 -10.27 -7.72 -22.04
C SER A 42 -9.65 -8.40 -20.83
N VAL A 43 -8.37 -8.14 -20.60
CA VAL A 43 -7.77 -8.38 -19.30
C VAL A 43 -8.59 -7.52 -18.35
N SER A 44 -9.44 -8.20 -17.57
CA SER A 44 -10.09 -7.58 -16.43
C SER A 44 -8.96 -7.18 -15.49
N LEU A 45 -8.50 -5.94 -15.64
CA LEU A 45 -7.76 -5.28 -14.59
C LEU A 45 -8.77 -5.14 -13.47
N SER A 46 -8.82 -6.16 -12.62
CA SER A 46 -9.42 -6.06 -11.29
C SER A 46 -8.64 -4.94 -10.64
N ARG A 47 -9.20 -3.74 -10.72
CA ARG A 47 -8.57 -2.53 -10.26
C ARG A 47 -8.36 -2.77 -8.78
N GLU A 48 -7.12 -3.04 -8.38
CA GLU A 48 -6.70 -2.93 -6.99
C GLU A 48 -7.30 -1.60 -6.53
N HIS A 49 -8.11 -1.63 -5.48
CA HIS A 49 -8.88 -0.47 -5.05
C HIS A 49 -7.87 0.61 -4.60
N VAL A 50 -7.43 1.44 -5.55
CA VAL A 50 -6.52 2.54 -5.31
C VAL A 50 -7.28 3.50 -4.41
N TYR A 51 -6.89 3.54 -3.13
CA TYR A 51 -7.31 4.58 -2.22
C TYR A 51 -6.80 5.91 -2.78
N ILE A 52 -7.68 6.62 -3.47
CA ILE A 52 -7.49 8.03 -3.79
C ILE A 52 -7.79 8.74 -2.47
N PRO A 53 -6.80 9.39 -1.83
CA PRO A 53 -7.09 10.20 -0.66
C PRO A 53 -8.13 11.23 -1.10
N GLY A 54 -9.32 11.13 -0.48
CA GLY A 54 -10.38 12.11 -0.69
C GLY A 54 -9.83 13.50 -0.45
N VAL A 55 -10.43 14.47 -1.15
CA VAL A 55 -10.21 15.90 -0.95
C VAL A 55 -10.00 16.18 0.54
N PRO A 56 -9.00 16.97 0.98
CA PRO A 56 -8.80 17.25 2.40
C PRO A 56 -10.10 17.75 3.06
N GLY A 57 -10.81 16.86 3.76
CA GLY A 57 -12.14 17.14 4.33
C GLY A 57 -13.18 16.03 4.13
N GLU A 58 -13.09 15.21 3.08
CA GLU A 58 -14.01 14.09 2.82
C GLU A 58 -13.28 12.76 2.97
N VAL A 59 -13.24 12.26 4.20
CA VAL A 59 -12.75 10.90 4.49
C VAL A 59 -13.99 9.99 4.51
N PRO A 60 -14.21 9.07 3.54
CA PRO A 60 -15.46 8.28 3.41
C PRO A 60 -15.87 7.63 4.72
N ARG A 61 -17.00 8.01 5.34
CA ARG A 61 -17.29 7.78 6.78
C ARG A 61 -17.46 6.32 7.19
N ASP A 62 -17.50 5.42 6.23
CA ASP A 62 -18.11 4.12 6.34
C ASP A 62 -17.07 3.03 6.05
N VAL A 63 -16.22 2.78 7.05
CA VAL A 63 -15.66 1.43 7.18
C VAL A 63 -16.82 0.55 7.63
N GLU A 64 -17.49 -0.13 6.69
CA GLU A 64 -18.65 -0.98 7.00
C GLU A 64 -18.21 -2.33 7.63
N TYR A 65 -17.33 -2.26 8.62
CA TYR A 65 -17.00 -3.43 9.42
C TYR A 65 -17.99 -3.54 10.58
N ARG A 66 -18.74 -4.63 10.63
CA ARG A 66 -19.70 -4.97 11.70
C ARG A 66 -19.31 -6.24 12.48
N GLY A 67 -18.02 -6.56 12.52
CA GLY A 67 -17.53 -7.78 13.16
C GLY A 67 -17.18 -7.61 14.65
N PRO A 68 -16.72 -8.71 15.29
CA PRO A 68 -16.55 -8.78 16.75
C PRO A 68 -15.48 -7.83 17.32
N TYR A 69 -14.58 -7.32 16.48
CA TYR A 69 -13.49 -6.43 16.92
C TYR A 69 -13.85 -4.95 16.85
N LEU A 70 -15.02 -4.59 16.32
CA LEU A 70 -15.40 -3.19 16.09
C LEU A 70 -15.42 -2.41 17.40
N ASP A 71 -16.15 -2.91 18.40
CA ASP A 71 -16.29 -2.23 19.69
C ASP A 71 -14.97 -2.19 20.47
N LEU A 72 -14.15 -3.23 20.33
CA LEU A 72 -12.81 -3.27 20.93
C LEU A 72 -11.92 -2.18 20.32
N ALA A 73 -11.93 -2.03 19.00
CA ALA A 73 -11.16 -1.00 18.30
C ALA A 73 -11.63 0.42 18.65
N LYS A 74 -12.96 0.65 18.72
CA LYS A 74 -13.53 1.94 19.16
C LYS A 74 -13.13 2.28 20.59
N ARG A 75 -13.22 1.32 21.52
CA ARG A 75 -12.79 1.53 22.92
C ARG A 75 -11.31 1.84 23.04
N ALA A 76 -10.45 1.13 22.31
CA ALA A 76 -9.01 1.39 22.28
C ALA A 76 -8.71 2.80 21.74
N ALA A 77 -9.36 3.19 20.64
CA ALA A 77 -9.21 4.52 20.05
C ALA A 77 -9.59 5.63 21.05
N ASN A 78 -10.75 5.50 21.70
CA ASN A 78 -11.23 6.46 22.70
C ASN A 78 -10.28 6.57 23.90
N ARG A 79 -9.82 5.44 24.45
CA ARG A 79 -8.91 5.41 25.59
C ARG A 79 -7.59 6.14 25.30
N HIS A 80 -7.10 6.04 24.06
CA HIS A 80 -5.87 6.71 23.63
C HIS A 80 -6.10 8.08 22.99
N ARG A 81 -7.34 8.58 22.98
CA ARG A 81 -7.74 9.89 22.41
C ARG A 81 -7.30 10.05 20.96
N ILE A 82 -7.42 8.99 20.16
CA ILE A 82 -7.20 9.02 18.72
C ILE A 82 -8.56 8.98 17.98
N PRO A 83 -8.69 9.59 16.79
CA PRO A 83 -9.96 9.57 16.06
C PRO A 83 -10.38 8.13 15.71
N GLU A 84 -11.57 7.71 16.16
CA GLU A 84 -12.07 6.34 15.91
C GLU A 84 -12.06 5.99 14.42
N ALA A 85 -12.67 6.84 13.59
CA ALA A 85 -12.75 6.61 12.15
C ALA A 85 -11.38 6.47 11.49
N LEU A 86 -10.33 7.09 12.04
CA LEU A 86 -8.96 6.92 11.54
C LEU A 86 -8.43 5.54 11.90
N PHE A 87 -8.58 5.13 13.17
CA PHE A 87 -8.07 3.86 13.64
C PHE A 87 -8.77 2.66 12.99
N LEU A 88 -10.09 2.74 12.80
CA LEU A 88 -10.86 1.69 12.10
C LEU A 88 -10.38 1.50 10.65
N ARG A 89 -10.06 2.59 9.96
CA ARG A 89 -9.50 2.51 8.59
C ARG A 89 -8.10 1.93 8.57
N LEU A 90 -7.26 2.31 9.54
CA LEU A 90 -5.93 1.74 9.69
C LEU A 90 -6.03 0.22 9.86
N ILE A 91 -6.87 -0.27 10.78
CA ILE A 91 -7.05 -1.73 10.96
C ILE A 91 -7.52 -2.41 9.68
N ASN A 92 -8.47 -1.80 8.97
CA ASN A 92 -8.95 -2.31 7.71
C ASN A 92 -7.84 -2.40 6.65
N GLN A 93 -7.00 -1.36 6.55
CA GLN A 93 -5.88 -1.30 5.62
C GLN A 93 -4.79 -2.32 5.97
N GLU A 94 -4.47 -2.47 7.25
CA GLU A 94 -3.37 -3.30 7.74
C GLU A 94 -3.66 -4.80 7.67
N SER A 95 -4.89 -5.21 8.01
CA SER A 95 -5.21 -6.63 8.18
C SER A 95 -6.52 -7.06 7.54
N ARG A 96 -7.32 -6.13 7.00
CA ARG A 96 -8.72 -6.39 6.61
C ARG A 96 -9.50 -7.08 7.73
N TRP A 97 -9.25 -6.67 8.97
CA TRP A 97 -9.85 -7.22 10.18
C TRP A 97 -9.50 -8.69 10.48
N ASN A 98 -8.39 -9.20 9.95
CA ASN A 98 -7.89 -10.55 10.24
C ASN A 98 -6.99 -10.56 11.49
N PRO A 99 -7.43 -11.14 12.62
CA PRO A 99 -6.64 -11.19 13.86
C PRO A 99 -5.40 -12.08 13.77
N LYS A 100 -5.33 -12.97 12.77
CA LYS A 100 -4.20 -13.88 12.53
C LYS A 100 -3.26 -13.38 11.43
N ALA A 101 -3.44 -12.16 10.93
CA ALA A 101 -2.59 -11.59 9.90
C ALA A 101 -1.11 -11.59 10.33
N LEU A 102 -0.24 -12.05 9.44
CA LEU A 102 1.21 -12.06 9.60
C LEU A 102 1.84 -11.56 8.32
N SER A 103 2.56 -10.44 8.36
CA SER A 103 3.29 -9.96 7.19
C SER A 103 4.59 -10.75 6.97
N PRO A 104 5.15 -10.74 5.76
CA PRO A 104 6.48 -11.32 5.49
C PRO A 104 7.61 -10.71 6.35
N LYS A 105 7.43 -9.47 6.82
CA LYS A 105 8.38 -8.78 7.70
C LYS A 105 8.15 -9.08 9.19
N GLY A 106 7.12 -9.86 9.52
CA GLY A 106 6.82 -10.29 10.88
C GLY A 106 5.84 -9.39 11.65
N ALA A 107 5.12 -8.49 10.99
CA ALA A 107 4.06 -7.69 11.62
C ALA A 107 2.82 -8.56 11.92
N ILE A 108 2.21 -8.37 13.10
CA ILE A 108 1.23 -9.32 13.65
C ILE A 108 -0.13 -8.66 13.92
N GLY A 109 -1.20 -9.36 13.55
CA GLY A 109 -2.57 -9.11 14.00
C GLY A 109 -3.25 -7.91 13.34
N LEU A 110 -4.30 -7.42 14.02
CA LEU A 110 -5.25 -6.44 13.50
C LEU A 110 -4.62 -5.10 13.10
N SER A 111 -3.66 -4.64 13.90
CA SER A 111 -2.94 -3.36 13.69
C SER A 111 -1.52 -3.54 13.15
N GLN A 112 -1.17 -4.76 12.72
CA GLN A 112 0.16 -5.10 12.17
C GLN A 112 1.32 -4.58 13.04
N LEU A 113 1.25 -4.84 14.36
CA LEU A 113 2.34 -4.49 15.26
C LEU A 113 3.58 -5.33 14.97
N MET A 114 4.72 -4.67 14.80
CA MET A 114 6.02 -5.33 14.80
C MET A 114 6.32 -5.93 16.18
N PRO A 115 6.98 -7.10 16.27
CA PRO A 115 7.26 -7.76 17.54
C PRO A 115 8.06 -6.87 18.50
N ASP A 116 8.98 -6.06 17.99
CA ASP A 116 9.82 -5.17 18.79
C ASP A 116 8.97 -4.05 19.42
N THR A 117 8.09 -3.44 18.63
CA THR A 117 7.10 -2.48 19.12
C THR A 117 6.17 -3.08 20.16
N ALA A 118 5.70 -4.31 19.95
CA ALA A 118 4.85 -5.00 20.91
C ALA A 118 5.56 -5.23 22.26
N ARG A 119 6.86 -5.56 22.24
CA ARG A 119 7.69 -5.67 23.46
C ARG A 119 7.85 -4.34 24.17
N LEU A 120 8.15 -3.26 23.43
CA LEU A 120 8.26 -1.90 24.00
C LEU A 120 6.96 -1.45 24.68
N LEU A 121 5.83 -1.87 24.13
CA LEU A 121 4.51 -1.58 24.65
C LEU A 121 4.06 -2.56 25.76
N ASN A 122 4.81 -3.63 26.01
CA ASN A 122 4.42 -4.70 26.93
C ASN A 122 3.04 -5.30 26.59
N VAL A 123 2.83 -5.65 25.30
CA VAL A 123 1.60 -6.29 24.82
C VAL A 123 1.93 -7.57 24.05
N ASN A 124 1.04 -8.55 24.12
CA ASN A 124 1.07 -9.73 23.26
C ASN A 124 0.28 -9.46 21.97
N PRO A 125 0.93 -9.31 20.81
CA PRO A 125 0.26 -8.91 19.58
C PRO A 125 -0.61 -10.02 18.98
N ARG A 126 -0.53 -11.26 19.49
CA ARG A 126 -1.41 -12.37 19.07
C ARG A 126 -2.78 -12.36 19.74
N ILE A 127 -2.93 -11.60 20.83
CA ILE A 127 -4.21 -11.43 21.52
C ILE A 127 -4.92 -10.20 20.94
N PRO A 128 -6.10 -10.33 20.28
CA PRO A 128 -6.73 -9.22 19.54
C PRO A 128 -6.95 -7.96 20.38
N LEU A 129 -7.39 -8.12 21.63
CA LEU A 129 -7.57 -7.00 22.57
C LEU A 129 -6.25 -6.24 22.78
N GLN A 130 -5.17 -6.95 23.09
CA GLN A 130 -3.86 -6.33 23.36
C GLN A 130 -3.22 -5.77 22.09
N ASN A 131 -3.48 -6.38 20.93
CA ASN A 131 -3.04 -5.87 19.63
C ASN A 131 -3.69 -4.53 19.31
N LEU A 132 -5.02 -4.41 19.46
CA LEU A 132 -5.75 -3.17 19.24
C LEU A 132 -5.34 -2.07 20.22
N GLU A 133 -5.20 -2.41 21.51
CA GLU A 133 -4.73 -1.48 22.53
C GLU A 133 -3.30 -1.01 22.24
N GLY A 134 -2.41 -1.94 21.88
CA GLY A 134 -1.04 -1.64 21.49
C GLY A 134 -0.96 -0.74 20.25
N GLY A 135 -1.72 -1.06 19.20
CA GLY A 135 -1.78 -0.29 17.97
C GLY A 135 -2.30 1.13 18.19
N ALA A 136 -3.37 1.29 18.96
CA ALA A 136 -3.92 2.60 19.30
C ALA A 136 -2.94 3.43 20.14
N ARG A 137 -2.28 2.82 21.13
CA ARG A 137 -1.24 3.50 21.93
C ARG A 137 -0.06 3.91 21.07
N TYR A 138 0.39 3.04 20.16
CA TYR A 138 1.50 3.34 19.26
C TYR A 138 1.16 4.52 18.36
N LEU A 139 -0.01 4.51 17.72
CA LEU A 139 -0.46 5.62 16.88
C LEU A 139 -0.55 6.94 17.67
N ALA A 140 -1.01 6.90 18.92
CA ALA A 140 -1.01 8.07 19.80
C ALA A 140 0.41 8.59 20.11
N MET A 141 1.39 7.69 20.28
CA MET A 141 2.80 8.07 20.45
C MET A 141 3.35 8.76 19.20
N GLN A 142 3.06 8.21 18.01
CA GLN A 142 3.46 8.82 16.75
C GLN A 142 2.82 10.21 16.58
N TYR A 143 1.54 10.36 16.93
CA TYR A 143 0.90 11.68 16.91
C TYR A 143 1.53 12.67 17.90
N LYS A 144 1.90 12.23 19.11
CA LYS A 144 2.62 13.08 20.07
C LYS A 144 3.97 13.56 19.53
N ARG A 145 4.66 12.70 18.77
CA ARG A 145 5.96 13.01 18.15
C ARG A 145 5.83 13.97 16.97
N PHE A 146 4.90 13.72 16.06
CA PHE A 146 4.83 14.44 14.78
C PHE A 146 3.76 15.54 14.72
N ARG A 147 2.82 15.56 15.67
CA ARG A 147 1.70 16.54 15.76
C ARG A 147 0.85 16.64 14.49
N SER A 148 0.88 15.60 13.67
CA SER A 148 0.14 15.50 12.41
C SER A 148 -0.24 14.06 12.17
N TRP A 149 -1.53 13.78 11.94
CA TRP A 149 -2.01 12.43 11.64
C TRP A 149 -1.38 11.86 10.37
N ARG A 150 -1.17 12.70 9.35
CA ARG A 150 -0.52 12.28 8.10
C ARG A 150 0.90 11.79 8.34
N LEU A 151 1.68 12.50 9.16
CA LEU A 151 3.04 12.09 9.50
C LEU A 151 3.04 10.89 10.47
N ALA A 152 2.10 10.85 11.41
CA ALA A 152 2.00 9.76 12.38
C ALA A 152 1.72 8.40 11.73
N LEU A 153 0.93 8.36 10.65
CA LEU A 153 0.65 7.14 9.88
C LEU A 153 1.80 6.71 8.97
N ALA A 154 2.70 7.63 8.63
CA ALA A 154 3.83 7.36 7.72
C ALA A 154 5.12 6.94 8.44
N ALA A 155 5.07 6.83 9.78
CA ALA A 155 6.24 6.75 10.65
C ALA A 155 6.61 5.34 11.11
#